data_AF-A0A7S2NLG7-F1
#
_entry.id   AF-A0A7S2NLG7-F1
#
_cell.length_a   1.000
_cell.length_b   1.000
_cell.length_c   1.000
_cell.angle_alpha   90.00
_cell.angle_beta   90.00
_cell.angle_gamma   90.00
#
_symmetry.space_group_name_H-M   'P 1'
#
loop_
_entity.id
_entity.type
_entity.pdbx_description
1 polymer ?
#
loop_
_entity_poly.entity_id
_entity_poly.type
_entity_poly.pdbx_seq_one_letter_code
_entity_poly.pdbx_strand_id
1 'polypeptide(L)'
;AVGMQLFMPIGMGFVLGSIFKGIGATAFGLPQISFVFILLTMLSLQSLPLMPLLIEERGFMKHETSERLYTESAHILTTLCVTVPLSLLGAACQTLIIYAFSGLAYKFLPIVLGWTLLLFFFFDAIFQAVAAAAADGQQAQTLATPFL
;
A
#
# COMPACT_ATOMS: atom_id res chain seq x y z
N ALA A 1 1.41 -12.17 7.33
CA ALA A 1 1.87 -10.89 6.76
C ALA A 1 2.24 -10.98 5.27
N VAL A 2 3.27 -11.75 4.90
CA VAL A 2 3.83 -11.76 3.51
C VAL A 2 2.80 -12.08 2.43
N GLY A 3 1.95 -13.08 2.65
CA GLY A 3 0.92 -13.45 1.66
C GLY A 3 -0.09 -12.32 1.41
N MET A 4 -0.45 -11.56 2.43
CA MET A 4 -1.42 -10.46 2.30
C MET A 4 -0.80 -9.25 1.60
N GLN A 5 0.47 -8.95 1.87
CA GLN A 5 1.18 -7.81 1.27
C GLN A 5 1.56 -8.02 -0.21
N LEU A 6 1.60 -9.28 -0.68
CA LEU A 6 1.98 -9.61 -2.05
C LEU A 6 0.82 -10.12 -2.90
N PHE A 7 0.05 -11.10 -2.43
CA PHE A 7 -0.99 -11.72 -3.25
C PHE A 7 -2.21 -10.81 -3.44
N MET A 8 -2.61 -10.07 -2.41
CA MET A 8 -3.78 -9.19 -2.50
C MET A 8 -3.56 -8.05 -3.51
N PRO A 9 -2.43 -7.32 -3.48
CA PRO A 9 -2.14 -6.28 -4.48
C PRO A 9 -2.05 -6.82 -5.91
N ILE A 10 -1.44 -8.00 -6.08
CA ILE A 10 -1.35 -8.66 -7.40
C ILE A 10 -2.74 -9.03 -7.91
N GLY A 11 -3.57 -9.66 -7.08
CA GLY A 11 -4.93 -10.04 -7.44
C GLY A 11 -5.80 -8.83 -7.78
N MET A 12 -5.72 -7.77 -6.96
CA MET A 12 -6.45 -6.53 -7.21
C MET A 12 -5.92 -5.81 -8.46
N GLY A 13 -4.62 -5.92 -8.74
CA GLY A 13 -4.00 -5.45 -9.98
C GLY A 13 -4.57 -6.13 -11.22
N PHE A 14 -4.79 -7.44 -11.19
CA PHE A 14 -5.46 -8.15 -12.30
C PHE A 14 -6.92 -7.73 -12.47
N VAL A 15 -7.67 -7.58 -11.37
CA VAL A 15 -9.07 -7.14 -11.41
C VAL A 15 -9.17 -5.74 -12.01
N LEU A 16 -8.45 -4.76 -11.46
CA LEU A 16 -8.46 -3.38 -11.96
C LEU A 16 -7.89 -3.28 -13.37
N GLY A 17 -6.81 -4.01 -13.67
CA GLY A 17 -6.24 -4.08 -15.02
C GLY A 17 -7.25 -4.61 -16.04
N SER A 18 -8.05 -5.61 -15.68
CA SER A 18 -9.09 -6.15 -16.57
C SER A 18 -10.22 -5.16 -16.84
N ILE A 19 -10.62 -4.36 -15.84
CA ILE A 19 -11.66 -3.33 -15.96
C ILE A 19 -11.19 -2.19 -16.88
N PHE A 20 -9.92 -1.78 -16.74
CA PHE A 20 -9.35 -0.63 -17.47
C PHE A 20 -8.54 -1.04 -18.71
N LYS A 21 -8.82 -2.22 -19.27
CA LYS A 21 -8.07 -2.78 -20.39
C LYS A 21 -8.18 -1.89 -21.64
N GLY A 22 -7.03 -1.51 -22.19
CA GLY A 22 -6.95 -0.82 -23.49
C GLY A 22 -7.34 0.66 -23.49
N ILE A 23 -7.46 1.29 -22.33
CA ILE A 23 -7.83 2.72 -22.21
C ILE A 23 -6.85 3.66 -22.91
N GLY A 24 -5.56 3.29 -22.96
CA GLY A 24 -4.54 4.05 -23.68
C GLY A 24 -4.78 4.13 -25.19
N ALA A 25 -5.52 3.17 -25.77
CA ALA A 25 -5.77 3.10 -27.20
C ALA A 25 -7.18 3.59 -27.60
N THR A 26 -8.19 3.38 -26.74
CA THR A 26 -9.61 3.60 -27.10
C THR A 26 -10.21 4.89 -26.56
N ALA A 27 -9.65 5.47 -25.49
CA ALA A 27 -10.25 6.61 -24.82
C ALA A 27 -9.21 7.71 -24.58
N PHE A 28 -9.30 8.81 -25.32
CA PHE A 28 -8.50 10.01 -25.08
C PHE A 28 -9.27 11.00 -24.19
N GLY A 29 -8.58 11.64 -23.23
CA GLY A 29 -9.16 12.67 -22.38
C GLY A 29 -9.64 12.18 -21.03
N LEU A 30 -10.89 12.49 -20.66
CA LEU A 30 -11.45 12.27 -19.31
C LEU A 30 -11.25 10.84 -18.76
N PRO A 31 -11.47 9.76 -19.54
CA PRO A 31 -11.34 8.40 -19.04
C PRO A 31 -9.92 8.00 -18.60
N GLN A 32 -8.88 8.59 -19.23
CA GLN A 32 -7.48 8.36 -18.82
C GLN A 32 -7.18 9.02 -17.47
N ILE A 33 -7.75 10.19 -17.22
CA ILE A 33 -7.61 10.89 -15.94
C ILE A 33 -8.31 10.09 -14.84
N SER A 34 -9.53 9.60 -15.10
CA SER A 34 -10.25 8.74 -14.16
C SER A 34 -9.49 7.45 -13.85
N PHE A 35 -8.84 6.85 -14.85
CA PHE A 35 -7.97 5.69 -14.64
C PHE A 35 -6.79 6.00 -13.70
N VAL A 36 -6.05 7.09 -13.95
CA VAL A 36 -4.92 7.49 -13.11
C VAL A 36 -5.40 7.81 -11.69
N PHE A 37 -6.52 8.50 -11.54
CA PHE A 37 -7.10 8.81 -10.25
C PHE A 37 -7.44 7.54 -9.46
N ILE A 38 -8.17 6.59 -10.07
CA ILE A 38 -8.54 5.33 -9.43
C ILE A 38 -7.30 4.50 -9.09
N LEU A 39 -6.30 4.48 -9.97
CA LEU A 39 -5.04 3.81 -9.71
C LEU A 39 -4.36 4.37 -8.45
N LEU A 40 -4.26 5.70 -8.34
CA LEU A 40 -3.65 6.36 -7.17
C LEU A 40 -4.46 6.11 -5.90
N THR A 41 -5.78 6.25 -5.95
CA THR A 41 -6.65 5.99 -4.79
C THR A 41 -6.50 4.56 -4.31
N MET A 42 -6.56 3.56 -5.20
CA MET A 42 -6.48 2.15 -4.80
C MET A 42 -5.12 1.80 -4.19
N LEU A 43 -4.03 2.41 -4.68
CA LEU A 43 -2.70 2.27 -4.07
C LEU A 43 -2.63 2.90 -2.69
N SER A 44 -3.21 4.09 -2.48
CA SER A 44 -3.28 4.70 -1.15
C SER A 44 -3.97 3.77 -0.16
N LEU A 45 -5.08 3.17 -0.54
CA LEU A 45 -5.91 2.37 0.38
C LEU A 45 -5.36 0.97 0.67
N GLN A 46 -4.34 0.53 -0.06
CA GLN A 46 -3.76 -0.80 0.04
C GLN A 46 -3.18 -1.10 1.44
N SER A 47 -2.75 -0.08 2.19
CA SER A 47 -2.16 -0.24 3.52
C SER A 47 -3.16 -0.24 4.68
N LEU A 48 -4.44 0.10 4.43
CA LEU A 48 -5.50 0.03 5.46
C LEU A 48 -5.66 -1.34 6.14
N PRO A 49 -5.70 -2.48 5.42
CA PRO A 49 -5.83 -3.79 6.05
C PRO A 49 -4.61 -4.19 6.88
N LEU A 50 -3.47 -3.51 6.74
CA LEU A 50 -2.26 -3.77 7.53
C LEU A 50 -2.32 -3.12 8.93
N MET A 51 -3.13 -2.08 9.11
CA MET A 51 -3.18 -1.34 10.39
C MET A 51 -3.61 -2.20 11.59
N PRO A 52 -4.68 -3.03 11.52
CA PRO A 52 -5.07 -3.86 12.67
C PRO A 52 -3.99 -4.88 13.04
N LEU A 53 -3.32 -5.44 12.04
CA LEU A 53 -2.26 -6.42 12.23
C LEU A 53 -1.06 -5.81 12.99
N LEU A 54 -0.68 -4.56 12.66
CA LEU A 54 0.37 -3.84 13.38
C LEU A 54 -0.02 -3.55 14.85
N ILE A 55 -1.30 -3.32 15.13
CA ILE A 55 -1.79 -3.06 16.50
C ILE A 55 -1.76 -4.33 17.34
N GLU A 56 -2.11 -5.48 16.76
CA GLU A 56 -1.97 -6.78 17.42
C GLU A 56 -0.50 -7.11 17.72
N GLU A 57 0.41 -6.89 16.76
CA GLU A 57 1.85 -7.08 16.94
C GLU A 57 2.43 -6.19 18.05
N ARG A 58 1.87 -4.98 18.23
CA ARG A 58 2.27 -4.08 19.33
C ARG A 58 2.06 -4.70 20.72
N GLY A 59 1.03 -5.54 20.88
CA GLY A 59 0.77 -6.23 22.14
C GLY A 59 1.91 -7.19 22.51
N PHE A 60 2.34 -8.00 21.54
CA PHE A 60 3.47 -8.91 21.70
C PHE A 60 4.79 -8.17 21.95
N MET A 61 5.03 -7.10 21.18
CA MET A 61 6.24 -6.28 21.32
C MET A 61 6.41 -5.73 22.74
N LYS A 62 5.33 -5.21 23.34
CA LYS A 62 5.38 -4.66 24.70
C LYS A 62 5.70 -5.72 25.74
N HIS A 63 5.20 -6.95 25.55
CA HIS A 63 5.51 -8.07 26.44
C HIS A 63 6.99 -8.45 26.35
N GLU A 64 7.52 -8.62 25.13
CA GLU A 64 8.92 -9.00 24.92
C GLU A 64 9.91 -7.91 25.37
N THR A 65 9.54 -6.64 25.18
CA THR A 65 10.32 -5.49 25.67
C THR A 65 10.32 -5.44 27.20
N SER A 66 9.21 -5.79 27.85
CA SER A 66 9.13 -5.84 29.32
C SER A 66 10.05 -6.90 29.93
N GLU A 67 10.27 -8.00 29.19
CA GLU A 67 11.22 -9.06 29.53
C GLU A 67 12.67 -8.72 29.15
N ARG A 68 12.91 -7.53 28.57
CA ARG A 68 14.23 -7.04 28.10
C ARG A 68 14.87 -7.94 27.04
N LEU A 69 14.08 -8.62 26.22
CA LEU A 69 14.58 -9.42 25.10
C LEU A 69 15.22 -8.53 24.01
N TYR A 70 14.64 -7.35 23.76
CA TYR A 70 15.16 -6.34 22.83
C TYR A 70 14.62 -4.94 23.14
N THR A 71 15.17 -3.91 22.49
CA THR A 71 14.69 -2.53 22.59
C THR A 71 13.61 -2.24 21.54
N GLU A 72 12.63 -1.38 21.86
CA GLU A 72 11.56 -0.99 20.92
C GLU A 72 12.11 -0.45 19.59
N SER A 73 13.23 0.29 19.64
CA SER A 73 13.92 0.80 18.46
C SER A 73 14.46 -0.29 17.53
N ALA A 74 14.93 -1.42 18.08
CA ALA A 74 15.40 -2.54 17.30
C ALA A 74 14.25 -3.20 16.54
N HIS A 75 13.11 -3.38 17.22
CA HIS A 75 11.91 -3.92 16.60
C HIS A 75 11.41 -3.04 15.45
N ILE A 76 11.26 -1.73 15.69
CA ILE A 76 10.81 -0.78 14.65
C ILE A 76 11.75 -0.82 13.43
N LEU A 77 13.07 -0.85 13.65
CA LEU A 77 14.04 -0.89 12.55
C LEU A 77 13.96 -2.20 11.76
N THR A 78 13.84 -3.34 12.44
CA THR A 78 13.68 -4.64 11.76
C THR A 78 12.39 -4.71 10.97
N THR A 79 11.28 -4.22 11.53
CA THR A 79 10.00 -4.16 10.84
C THR A 79 10.11 -3.26 9.61
N LEU A 80 10.64 -2.05 9.75
CA LEU A 80 10.85 -1.13 8.63
C LEU A 80 11.70 -1.75 7.51
N CYS A 81 12.78 -2.46 7.84
CA CYS A 81 13.64 -3.11 6.85
C CYS A 81 12.98 -4.29 6.12
N VAL A 82 11.94 -4.92 6.69
CA VAL A 82 11.28 -6.10 6.11
C VAL A 82 9.94 -5.75 5.47
N THR A 83 9.06 -5.04 6.16
CA THR A 83 7.71 -4.75 5.68
C THR A 83 7.70 -3.68 4.61
N VAL A 84 8.49 -2.61 4.74
CA VAL A 84 8.46 -1.51 3.75
C VAL A 84 8.93 -1.98 2.36
N PRO A 85 10.06 -2.68 2.19
CA PRO A 85 10.46 -3.17 0.86
C PRO A 85 9.48 -4.18 0.29
N LEU A 86 8.89 -5.03 1.13
CA LEU A 86 7.94 -6.04 0.72
C LEU A 86 6.62 -5.42 0.23
N SER A 87 6.11 -4.45 0.97
CA SER A 87 4.93 -3.66 0.61
C SER A 87 5.15 -2.84 -0.66
N LEU A 88 6.33 -2.20 -0.81
CA LEU A 88 6.73 -1.50 -2.03
C LEU A 88 6.79 -2.42 -3.24
N LEU A 89 7.30 -3.65 -3.07
CA LEU A 89 7.34 -4.64 -4.14
C LEU A 89 5.92 -5.06 -4.55
N GLY A 90 5.02 -5.28 -3.59
CA GLY A 90 3.60 -5.54 -3.85
C GLY A 90 2.93 -4.42 -4.64
N ALA A 91 3.10 -3.17 -4.21
CA ALA A 91 2.59 -1.97 -4.90
C ALA A 91 3.20 -1.80 -6.31
N ALA A 92 4.49 -2.09 -6.48
CA ALA A 92 5.16 -2.07 -7.77
C ALA A 92 4.57 -3.11 -8.72
N CYS A 93 4.39 -4.35 -8.25
CA CYS A 93 3.77 -5.42 -9.02
C CYS A 93 2.33 -5.06 -9.43
N GLN A 94 1.52 -4.55 -8.50
CA GLN A 94 0.15 -4.10 -8.79
C GLN A 94 0.15 -3.02 -9.88
N THR A 95 0.99 -1.99 -9.73
CA THR A 95 1.09 -0.89 -10.69
C THR A 95 1.54 -1.39 -12.07
N LEU A 96 2.53 -2.28 -12.12
CA LEU A 96 3.01 -2.86 -13.38
C LEU A 96 1.93 -3.68 -14.09
N ILE A 97 1.17 -4.49 -13.34
CA ILE A 97 0.07 -5.26 -13.91
C ILE A 97 -0.99 -4.31 -14.48
N ILE A 98 -1.48 -3.35 -13.70
CA ILE A 98 -2.51 -2.41 -14.16
C ILE A 98 -2.02 -1.61 -15.38
N TYR A 99 -0.76 -1.16 -15.35
CA TYR A 99 -0.15 -0.42 -16.45
C TYR A 99 -0.04 -1.28 -17.73
N ALA A 100 0.35 -2.55 -17.61
CA ALA A 100 0.44 -3.47 -18.74
C ALA A 100 -0.91 -3.67 -19.43
N PHE A 101 -2.01 -3.72 -18.67
CA PHE A 101 -3.36 -3.85 -19.23
C PHE A 101 -3.89 -2.54 -19.81
N SER A 102 -3.44 -1.38 -19.31
CA SER A 102 -3.91 -0.06 -19.76
C SER A 102 -3.60 0.25 -21.23
N GLY A 103 -2.52 -0.33 -21.79
CA GLY A 103 -2.07 -0.06 -23.15
C GLY A 103 -1.48 1.35 -23.36
N LEU A 104 -1.07 2.03 -22.27
CA LEU A 104 -0.38 3.32 -22.34
C LEU A 104 1.04 3.18 -22.89
N ALA A 105 1.57 4.27 -23.46
CA ALA A 105 2.91 4.29 -24.04
C ALA A 105 3.98 4.09 -22.95
N TYR A 106 4.79 3.04 -23.08
CA TYR A 106 5.85 2.64 -22.13
C TYR A 106 6.85 3.75 -21.75
N LYS A 107 6.96 4.81 -22.53
CA LYS A 107 7.74 6.01 -22.19
C LYS A 107 7.34 6.63 -20.86
N PHE A 108 6.06 6.54 -20.48
CA PHE A 108 5.54 7.12 -19.23
C PHE A 108 5.60 6.16 -18.04
N LEU A 109 5.95 4.89 -18.26
CA LEU A 109 6.02 3.87 -17.21
C LEU A 109 6.88 4.30 -16.01
N PRO A 110 8.15 4.77 -16.16
CA PRO A 110 8.97 5.13 -15.00
C PRO A 110 8.41 6.33 -14.24
N ILE A 111 7.73 7.25 -14.92
CA ILE A 111 7.11 8.42 -14.29
C ILE A 111 5.91 7.97 -13.45
N VAL A 112 5.02 7.17 -14.04
CA VAL A 112 3.84 6.64 -13.33
C VAL A 112 4.29 5.77 -12.15
N LEU A 113 5.23 4.87 -12.36
CA LEU A 113 5.76 3.99 -11.32
C LEU A 113 6.45 4.76 -10.19
N GLY A 114 7.24 5.79 -10.52
CA GLY A 114 7.88 6.64 -9.51
C GLY A 114 6.89 7.38 -8.63
N TRP A 115 5.89 8.05 -9.23
CA TRP A 115 4.88 8.81 -8.48
C TRP A 115 3.96 7.92 -7.65
N THR A 116 3.55 6.79 -8.21
CA THR A 116 2.67 5.82 -7.52
C THR A 116 3.35 5.19 -6.32
N LEU A 117 4.62 4.80 -6.45
CA LEU A 117 5.40 4.26 -5.33
C LEU A 117 5.69 5.30 -4.25
N LEU A 118 5.97 6.55 -4.64
CA LEU A 118 6.18 7.64 -3.69
C LEU A 118 4.90 7.93 -2.90
N LEU A 119 3.76 7.96 -3.59
CA LEU A 119 2.45 8.15 -2.97
C LEU A 119 2.11 6.97 -2.04
N PHE A 120 2.33 5.73 -2.48
CA PHE A 120 2.17 4.54 -1.64
C PHE A 120 3.03 4.64 -0.38
N PHE A 121 4.32 4.96 -0.51
CA PHE A 121 5.24 5.09 0.63
C PHE A 121 4.76 6.15 1.63
N PHE A 122 4.25 7.28 1.15
CA PHE A 122 3.73 8.34 2.01
C PHE A 122 2.47 7.91 2.78
N PHE A 123 1.49 7.30 2.10
CA PHE A 123 0.28 6.82 2.75
C PHE A 123 0.57 5.66 3.72
N ASP A 124 1.47 4.76 3.36
CA ASP A 124 1.91 3.68 4.24
C ASP A 124 2.52 4.23 5.54
N ALA A 125 3.40 5.24 5.45
CA ALA A 125 3.97 5.90 6.62
C ALA A 125 2.90 6.59 7.49
N ILE A 126 1.91 7.25 6.87
CA ILE A 126 0.79 7.86 7.61
C ILE A 126 -0.01 6.79 8.36
N PHE A 127 -0.38 5.69 7.70
CA PHE A 127 -1.17 4.64 8.34
C PHE A 127 -0.40 3.92 9.44
N GLN A 128 0.91 3.72 9.29
CA GLN A 128 1.75 3.22 10.37
C GLN A 128 1.80 4.20 11.56
N ALA A 129 1.88 5.51 11.31
CA ALA A 129 1.83 6.52 12.37
C ALA A 129 0.47 6.54 13.09
N VAL A 130 -0.63 6.42 12.36
CA VAL A 130 -1.98 6.31 12.95
C VAL A 130 -2.13 5.01 13.74
N ALA A 131 -1.62 3.89 13.23
CA ALA A 131 -1.63 2.61 13.94
C ALA A 131 -0.80 2.65 15.23
N ALA A 132 0.33 3.39 15.24
CA ALA A 132 1.13 3.58 16.44
C ALA A 132 0.38 4.39 17.52
N ALA A 133 -0.39 5.41 17.11
CA ALA A 133 -1.14 6.28 18.01
C ALA A 133 -2.47 5.69 18.51
N ALA A 134 -3.09 4.78 17.75
CA ALA A 134 -4.40 4.22 18.10
C ALA A 134 -4.34 3.23 19.27
N ALA A 135 -5.43 3.14 20.04
CA ALA A 135 -5.56 2.15 21.11
C ALA A 135 -5.95 0.77 20.55
N ASP A 136 -6.91 0.75 19.63
CA ASP A 136 -7.51 -0.46 19.04
C ASP A 136 -7.62 -0.36 17.51
N GLY A 137 -7.65 -1.52 16.83
CA GLY A 137 -7.74 -1.60 15.36
C GLY A 137 -8.96 -0.91 14.76
N GLN A 138 -10.12 -0.98 15.44
CA GLN A 138 -11.34 -0.34 14.98
C GLN A 138 -11.27 1.20 15.09
N GLN A 139 -10.63 1.71 16.16
CA GLN A 139 -10.39 3.15 16.31
C GLN A 139 -9.40 3.64 15.26
N ALA A 140 -8.35 2.86 14.96
CA ALA A 140 -7.35 3.19 13.95
C ALA A 140 -7.96 3.30 12.55
N GLN A 141 -8.85 2.37 12.17
CA GLN A 141 -9.59 2.44 10.91
C GLN A 141 -10.51 3.67 10.86
N THR A 142 -11.18 4.00 11.96
CA THR A 142 -12.05 5.19 12.04
C THR A 142 -11.23 6.47 11.89
N LEU A 143 -10.04 6.55 12.49
CA LEU A 143 -9.11 7.67 12.34
C LEU A 143 -8.46 7.75 10.95
N ALA A 144 -8.44 6.65 10.21
CA ALA A 144 -7.97 6.59 8.84
C ALA A 144 -9.04 7.02 7.80
N THR A 145 -10.32 7.07 8.17
CA THR A 145 -11.42 7.48 7.27
C THR A 145 -11.34 8.89 6.66
N PRO A 146 -10.79 9.94 7.29
CA PRO A 146 -10.65 11.24 6.63
C PRO A 146 -9.55 11.27 5.54
N PHE A 147 -8.73 10.23 5.47
CA PHE A 147 -7.70 10.05 4.42
C PHE A 147 -8.17 9.14 3.27
N LEU A 148 -9.39 8.62 3.36
CA LEU A 148 -10.13 7.86 2.34
C LEU A 148 -10.92 8.80 1.42
#